data_AF-A0A2T9XA58-F1
#
_entry.id   AF-A0A2T9XA58-F1
#
_cell.length_a   1.000
_cell.length_b   1.000
_cell.length_c   1.000
_cell.angle_alpha   90.00
_cell.angle_beta   90.00
_cell.angle_gamma   90.00
#
_symmetry.space_group_name_H-M   'P 1'
#
loop_
_entity.id
_entity.type
_entity.pdbx_description
1 polymer ?
#
loop_
_entity_poly.entity_id
_entity_poly.type
_entity_poly.pdbx_seq_one_letter_code
_entity_poly.pdbx_strand_id
1 'polypeptide(L)'
;PLIYDEKSDVIWKVVEEIDWKRYGIEEEQKPLVVMVHLCSTKVPYKSAGKESIADVEEIEKEIKNGIMEVSRKLRLYISEKKKEEEARKKMLTYLKYIPEIARSLAVFATDDKKELIPKVQDEIQSKLFEIVKKKLDVKDEEEYKMYKVEAL
;
A
#
# COMPACT_ATOMS: atom_id res chain seq x y z
N PRO A 1 18.22 -22.07 14.61
CA PRO A 1 18.26 -20.98 13.61
C PRO A 1 19.64 -21.02 12.98
N LEU A 2 19.74 -21.05 11.65
CA LEU A 2 21.02 -20.98 10.95
C LEU A 2 21.45 -19.51 10.95
N ILE A 3 22.64 -19.23 11.50
CA ILE A 3 23.13 -17.86 11.69
C ILE A 3 24.40 -17.63 10.86
N TYR A 4 25.21 -18.67 10.69
CA TYR A 4 26.47 -18.58 9.95
C TYR A 4 26.28 -19.01 8.50
N ASP A 5 27.21 -18.59 7.63
CA ASP A 5 27.29 -19.00 6.22
C ASP A 5 26.03 -18.77 5.37
N GLU A 6 25.22 -17.76 5.73
CA GLU A 6 23.94 -17.43 5.08
C GLU A 6 24.04 -17.29 3.56
N LYS A 7 25.09 -16.62 3.05
CA LYS A 7 25.30 -16.40 1.61
C LYS A 7 25.56 -17.68 0.82
N SER A 8 25.94 -18.76 1.50
CA SER A 8 26.20 -20.06 0.88
C SER A 8 24.97 -20.98 0.88
N ASP A 9 23.88 -20.58 1.54
CA ASP A 9 22.67 -21.38 1.69
C ASP A 9 21.80 -21.36 0.42
N VAL A 10 21.18 -22.50 0.11
CA VAL A 10 20.21 -22.60 -1.00
C VAL A 10 19.03 -21.63 -0.82
N ILE A 11 18.62 -21.34 0.41
CA ILE A 11 17.56 -20.38 0.74
C ILE A 11 17.97 -18.98 0.27
N TRP A 12 19.21 -18.57 0.56
CA TRP A 12 19.72 -17.27 0.16
C TRP A 12 19.75 -17.13 -1.36
N LYS A 13 20.25 -18.16 -2.05
CA LYS A 13 20.25 -18.22 -3.52
C LYS A 13 18.83 -18.04 -4.09
N VAL A 14 17.84 -18.76 -3.56
CA VAL A 14 16.46 -18.66 -4.06
C VAL A 14 15.87 -17.27 -3.80
N VAL A 15 16.13 -16.68 -2.63
CA VAL A 15 15.65 -15.34 -2.28
C VAL A 15 16.26 -14.26 -3.18
N GLU A 16 17.53 -14.39 -3.54
CA GLU A 16 18.25 -13.48 -4.45
C GLU A 16 17.79 -13.63 -5.90
N GLU A 17 17.46 -14.85 -6.35
CA GLU A 17 16.96 -15.11 -7.71
C GLU A 17 15.53 -14.60 -7.98
N ILE A 18 14.74 -14.36 -6.93
CA ILE A 18 13.34 -13.96 -7.09
C ILE A 18 13.25 -12.50 -7.51
N ASP A 19 12.56 -12.26 -8.64
CA ASP A 19 12.22 -10.91 -9.09
C ASP A 19 11.08 -10.31 -8.24
N TRP A 20 11.45 -9.63 -7.16
CA TRP A 20 10.54 -9.01 -6.19
C TRP A 20 9.65 -7.92 -6.79
N LYS A 21 10.07 -7.29 -7.90
CA LYS A 21 9.29 -6.24 -8.59
C LYS A 21 7.97 -6.77 -9.11
N ARG A 22 7.92 -8.05 -9.53
CA ARG A 22 6.69 -8.73 -9.97
C ARG A 22 5.63 -8.80 -8.87
N TYR A 23 6.05 -8.74 -7.61
CA TYR A 23 5.18 -8.82 -6.44
C TYR A 23 4.84 -7.45 -5.84
N GLY A 24 5.23 -6.34 -6.49
CA GLY A 24 4.93 -4.99 -6.02
C GLY A 24 5.85 -4.50 -4.90
N ILE A 25 7.02 -5.13 -4.77
CA ILE A 25 8.08 -4.70 -3.87
C ILE A 25 9.12 -3.96 -4.72
N GLU A 26 9.23 -2.66 -4.48
CA GLU A 26 10.31 -1.85 -5.04
C GLU A 26 11.50 -1.94 -4.07
N GLU A 27 12.63 -2.48 -4.56
CA GLU A 27 13.80 -2.89 -3.78
C GLU A 27 14.40 -1.78 -2.91
N GLU A 28 14.16 -0.52 -3.27
CA GLU A 28 14.74 0.65 -2.62
C GLU A 28 13.97 1.13 -1.37
N GLN A 29 12.76 0.63 -1.12
CA GLN A 29 11.82 1.33 -0.22
C GLN A 29 11.21 0.52 0.93
N LYS A 30 11.28 -0.82 0.94
CA LYS A 30 10.50 -1.60 1.91
C LYS A 30 11.34 -2.60 2.72
N PRO A 31 11.30 -2.56 4.06
CA PRO A 31 11.89 -3.62 4.87
C PRO A 31 11.10 -4.91 4.63
N LEU A 32 11.73 -5.87 3.95
CA LEU A 32 11.20 -7.20 3.71
C LEU A 32 11.91 -8.20 4.62
N VAL A 33 11.15 -9.02 5.32
CA VAL A 33 11.68 -10.14 6.10
C VAL A 33 11.11 -11.42 5.52
N VAL A 34 12.00 -12.35 5.16
CA VAL A 34 11.64 -13.67 4.64
C VAL A 34 12.08 -14.70 5.66
N MET A 35 11.16 -15.55 6.10
CA MET A 35 11.44 -16.68 6.97
C MET A 35 11.14 -17.97 6.21
N VAL A 36 12.14 -18.84 6.12
CA VAL A 36 12.00 -20.17 5.52
C VAL A 36 12.36 -21.22 6.56
N HIS A 37 11.53 -22.24 6.69
CA HIS A 37 11.77 -23.37 7.58
C HIS A 37 11.75 -24.67 6.77
N LEU A 38 12.87 -25.39 6.77
CA LEU A 38 13.01 -26.70 6.14
C LEU A 38 13.11 -27.77 7.22
N CYS A 39 12.23 -28.77 7.16
CA CYS A 39 12.26 -29.94 8.05
C CYS A 39 12.20 -31.23 7.24
N SER A 40 13.10 -32.18 7.56
CA SER A 40 13.15 -33.51 6.96
C SER A 40 13.83 -34.47 7.92
N THR A 41 13.59 -35.78 7.74
CA THR A 41 14.33 -36.84 8.46
C THR A 41 15.82 -36.80 8.13
N LYS A 42 16.17 -36.33 6.92
CA LYS A 42 17.54 -36.11 6.47
C LYS A 42 17.63 -34.76 5.76
N VAL A 43 18.11 -33.76 6.48
CA VAL A 43 18.40 -32.43 5.91
C VAL A 43 19.79 -32.47 5.25
N PRO A 44 19.91 -32.10 3.97
CA PRO A 44 21.20 -32.09 3.28
C PRO A 44 21.97 -30.81 3.63
N TYR A 45 22.96 -30.93 4.51
CA TYR A 45 23.85 -29.82 4.87
C TYR A 45 25.08 -29.76 3.95
N LYS A 46 25.57 -28.55 3.67
CA LYS A 46 26.73 -28.29 2.80
C LYS A 46 28.07 -28.64 3.49
N SER A 47 28.13 -28.39 4.80
CA SER A 47 29.30 -28.64 5.65
C SER A 47 28.93 -29.51 6.87
N ALA A 48 29.93 -30.18 7.45
CA ALA A 48 29.79 -30.94 8.70
C ALA A 48 29.29 -30.07 9.87
N GLY A 49 29.51 -28.74 9.81
CA GLY A 49 29.03 -27.78 10.80
C GLY A 49 27.52 -27.58 10.83
N LYS A 50 26.79 -28.00 9.79
CA LYS A 50 25.32 -27.86 9.66
C LYS A 50 24.78 -26.42 9.72
N GLU A 51 25.58 -25.47 9.23
CA GLU A 51 25.22 -24.05 9.20
C GLU A 51 24.51 -23.63 7.91
N SER A 52 24.71 -24.36 6.80
CA SER A 52 24.04 -24.09 5.53
C SER A 52 23.52 -25.35 4.85
N ILE A 53 22.42 -25.19 4.11
CA ILE A 53 21.75 -26.23 3.36
C ILE A 53 22.39 -26.35 1.97
N ALA A 54 22.56 -27.58 1.49
CA ALA A 54 23.13 -27.88 0.19
C ALA A 54 22.14 -27.65 -0.96
N ASP A 55 22.68 -27.40 -2.15
CA ASP A 55 21.90 -27.14 -3.37
C ASP A 55 21.34 -28.44 -3.95
N VAL A 56 20.14 -28.82 -3.49
CA VAL A 56 19.39 -29.97 -4.02
C VAL A 56 18.22 -29.42 -4.84
N GLU A 57 18.18 -29.73 -6.14
CA GLU A 57 17.23 -29.13 -7.09
C GLU A 57 15.76 -29.30 -6.68
N GLU A 58 15.39 -30.46 -6.12
CA GLU A 58 14.03 -30.72 -5.66
C GLU A 58 13.62 -29.80 -4.49
N ILE A 59 14.54 -29.60 -3.54
CA ILE A 59 14.33 -28.74 -2.37
C ILE A 59 14.31 -27.27 -2.82
N GLU A 60 15.22 -26.88 -3.70
CA GLU A 60 15.29 -25.54 -4.27
C GLU A 60 13.98 -25.14 -4.96
N LYS A 61 13.43 -26.03 -5.80
CA LYS A 61 12.14 -25.83 -6.48
C LYS A 61 11.00 -25.65 -5.48
N GLU A 62 10.95 -26.46 -4.43
CA GLU A 62 9.88 -26.38 -3.44
C GLU A 62 9.96 -25.11 -2.59
N ILE A 63 11.17 -24.71 -2.16
CA ILE A 63 11.39 -23.44 -1.46
C ILE A 63 10.96 -22.27 -2.35
N LYS A 64 11.33 -22.30 -3.64
CA LYS A 64 10.95 -21.26 -4.62
C LYS A 64 9.44 -21.17 -4.76
N ASN A 65 8.75 -22.30 -4.90
CA ASN A 65 7.28 -22.34 -4.99
C ASN A 65 6.61 -21.78 -3.73
N GLY A 66 7.11 -22.15 -2.54
CA GLY A 66 6.60 -21.65 -1.27
C GLY A 66 6.74 -20.14 -1.12
N ILE A 67 7.92 -19.58 -1.45
CA ILE A 67 8.13 -18.12 -1.43
C ILE A 67 7.22 -17.43 -2.45
N MET A 68 7.07 -17.98 -3.66
CA MET A 68 6.20 -17.41 -4.69
C MET A 68 4.73 -17.39 -4.26
N GLU A 69 4.24 -18.41 -3.54
CA GLU A 69 2.85 -18.44 -3.05
C GLU A 69 2.60 -17.31 -2.04
N VAL A 70 3.47 -17.16 -1.05
CA VAL A 70 3.35 -16.09 -0.04
C VAL A 70 3.50 -14.70 -0.68
N SER A 71 4.42 -14.58 -1.65
CA SER A 71 4.64 -13.32 -2.38
C SER A 71 3.41 -12.88 -3.19
N ARG A 72 2.61 -13.82 -3.71
CA ARG A 72 1.31 -13.49 -4.36
C ARG A 72 0.30 -12.91 -3.37
N LYS A 73 0.23 -13.46 -2.14
CA LYS A 73 -0.64 -12.93 -1.07
C LYS A 73 -0.19 -11.53 -0.65
N LEU A 74 1.12 -11.32 -0.52
CA LEU A 74 1.70 -10.01 -0.22
C LEU A 74 1.37 -8.98 -1.31
N ARG A 75 1.45 -9.35 -2.59
CA ARG A 75 1.09 -8.47 -3.71
C ARG A 75 -0.36 -7.96 -3.61
N LEU A 76 -1.30 -8.83 -3.25
CA LEU A 76 -2.70 -8.44 -3.08
C LEU A 76 -2.83 -7.39 -1.97
N TYR A 77 -2.21 -7.64 -0.82
CA TYR A 77 -2.21 -6.69 0.30
C TYR A 77 -1.62 -5.32 -0.08
N ILE A 78 -0.46 -5.31 -0.77
CA ILE A 78 0.16 -4.06 -1.25
C ILE A 78 -0.78 -3.32 -2.22
N SER A 79 -1.44 -4.04 -3.12
CA SER A 79 -2.39 -3.45 -4.06
C SER A 79 -3.58 -2.82 -3.36
N GLU A 80 -4.12 -3.47 -2.32
CA GLU A 80 -5.21 -2.93 -1.50
C GLU A 80 -4.77 -1.67 -0.76
N LYS A 81 -3.57 -1.69 -0.15
CA LYS A 81 -3.01 -0.52 0.53
C LYS A 81 -2.76 0.65 -0.42
N LYS A 82 -2.26 0.40 -1.62
CA LYS A 82 -2.10 1.45 -2.63
C LYS A 82 -3.45 2.05 -3.05
N LYS A 83 -4.48 1.21 -3.20
CA LYS A 83 -5.84 1.67 -3.52
C LYS A 83 -6.43 2.54 -2.40
N GLU A 84 -6.22 2.17 -1.15
CA GLU A 84 -6.61 2.94 0.04
C GLU A 84 -5.91 4.31 0.06
N GLU A 85 -4.59 4.33 -0.16
CA GLU A 85 -3.80 5.55 -0.21
C GLU A 85 -4.21 6.47 -1.37
N GLU A 86 -4.48 5.93 -2.56
CA GLU A 86 -4.97 6.70 -3.70
C GLU A 86 -6.36 7.31 -3.44
N ALA A 87 -7.25 6.58 -2.78
CA ALA A 87 -8.56 7.09 -2.38
C ALA A 87 -8.41 8.25 -1.38
N ARG A 88 -7.56 8.07 -0.36
CA ARG A 88 -7.19 9.10 0.62
C ARG A 88 -6.63 10.35 -0.07
N LYS A 89 -5.69 10.20 -1.00
CA LYS A 89 -5.09 11.31 -1.74
C LYS A 89 -6.11 12.07 -2.58
N LYS A 90 -7.00 11.37 -3.29
CA LYS A 90 -8.10 11.98 -4.06
C LYS A 90 -9.04 12.77 -3.15
N MET A 91 -9.38 12.22 -2.00
CA MET A 91 -10.25 12.87 -1.02
C MET A 91 -9.63 14.16 -0.48
N LEU A 92 -8.38 14.11 -0.01
CA LEU A 92 -7.65 15.30 0.45
C LEU A 92 -7.57 16.37 -0.65
N THR A 93 -7.36 15.95 -1.89
CA THR A 93 -7.34 16.86 -3.04
C THR A 93 -8.69 17.55 -3.21
N TYR A 94 -9.80 16.82 -3.16
CA TYR A 94 -11.14 17.43 -3.24
C TYR A 94 -11.42 18.39 -2.10
N LEU A 95 -11.10 18.02 -0.85
CA LEU A 95 -11.32 18.90 0.30
C LEU A 95 -10.59 20.24 0.16
N LYS A 96 -9.37 20.23 -0.41
CA LYS A 96 -8.59 21.45 -0.69
C LYS A 96 -9.24 22.34 -1.77
N TYR A 97 -9.79 21.75 -2.83
CA TYR A 97 -10.35 22.52 -3.95
C TYR A 97 -11.82 22.96 -3.76
N ILE A 98 -12.61 22.26 -2.96
CA ILE A 98 -14.03 22.60 -2.69
C ILE A 98 -14.23 24.07 -2.28
N PRO A 99 -13.50 24.65 -1.31
CA PRO A 99 -13.72 26.04 -0.92
C PRO A 99 -13.39 27.04 -2.03
N GLU A 100 -12.35 26.77 -2.83
CA GLU A 100 -11.95 27.62 -3.96
C GLU A 100 -13.00 27.61 -5.08
N ILE A 101 -13.54 26.42 -5.39
CA ILE A 101 -14.60 26.26 -6.39
C ILE A 101 -15.89 26.91 -5.89
N ALA A 102 -16.25 26.71 -4.62
CA ALA A 102 -17.46 27.31 -4.03
C ALA A 102 -17.41 28.84 -4.08
N ARG A 103 -16.25 29.44 -3.75
CA ARG A 103 -16.05 30.89 -3.85
C ARG A 103 -16.21 31.39 -5.29
N SER A 104 -15.56 30.72 -6.24
CA SER A 104 -15.62 31.11 -7.66
C SER A 104 -17.04 31.02 -8.21
N LEU A 105 -17.75 29.93 -7.92
CA LEU A 105 -19.15 29.76 -8.34
C LEU A 105 -20.09 30.76 -7.67
N ALA A 106 -19.88 31.10 -6.40
CA ALA A 106 -20.68 32.11 -5.70
C ALA A 106 -20.51 33.50 -6.32
N VAL A 107 -19.29 33.86 -6.74
CA VAL A 107 -19.01 35.12 -7.45
C VAL A 107 -19.78 35.17 -8.77
N PHE A 108 -19.69 34.12 -9.60
CA PHE A 108 -20.43 34.05 -10.87
C PHE A 108 -21.95 34.07 -10.68
N ALA A 109 -22.47 33.38 -9.67
CA ALA A 109 -23.92 33.28 -9.45
C ALA A 109 -24.54 34.58 -8.90
N THR A 110 -23.74 35.46 -8.30
CA THR A 110 -24.23 36.66 -7.62
C THR A 110 -23.95 37.97 -8.37
N ASP A 111 -23.34 37.92 -9.57
CA ASP A 111 -22.89 39.10 -10.33
C ASP A 111 -22.16 40.11 -9.41
N ASP A 112 -21.18 39.62 -8.65
CA ASP A 112 -20.36 40.40 -7.70
C ASP A 112 -21.11 41.09 -6.53
N LYS A 113 -22.36 40.70 -6.23
CA LYS A 113 -23.09 41.20 -5.05
C LYS A 113 -22.50 40.65 -3.75
N LYS A 114 -21.55 41.42 -3.17
CA LYS A 114 -20.77 41.06 -1.96
C LYS A 114 -21.58 40.56 -0.76
N GLU A 115 -22.82 40.98 -0.59
CA GLU A 115 -23.69 40.58 0.53
C GLU A 115 -24.21 39.13 0.42
N LEU A 116 -24.32 38.60 -0.80
CA LEU A 116 -24.90 37.28 -1.07
C LEU A 116 -23.84 36.19 -1.22
N ILE A 117 -22.60 36.57 -1.55
CA ILE A 117 -21.45 35.66 -1.73
C ILE A 117 -21.29 34.67 -0.56
N PRO A 118 -21.24 35.07 0.72
CA PRO A 118 -21.01 34.11 1.81
C PRO A 118 -22.15 33.09 1.95
N LYS A 119 -23.41 33.52 1.80
CA LYS A 119 -24.57 32.63 1.90
C LYS A 119 -24.61 31.58 0.78
N VAL A 120 -24.35 32.03 -0.45
CA VAL A 120 -24.35 31.16 -1.63
C VAL A 120 -23.13 30.23 -1.63
N GLN A 121 -21.98 30.72 -1.16
CA GLN A 121 -20.77 29.92 -0.99
C GLN A 121 -21.01 28.73 -0.03
N ASP A 122 -21.60 28.99 1.14
CA ASP A 122 -21.89 27.93 2.14
C ASP A 122 -22.86 26.87 1.59
N GLU A 123 -23.86 27.29 0.81
CA GLU A 123 -24.81 26.38 0.17
C GLU A 123 -24.15 25.51 -0.91
N ILE A 124 -23.33 26.11 -1.78
CA ILE A 124 -22.59 25.40 -2.83
C ILE A 124 -21.59 24.44 -2.21
N GLN A 125 -20.88 24.88 -1.16
CA GLN A 125 -19.92 24.06 -0.46
C GLN A 125 -20.58 22.81 0.14
N SER A 126 -21.73 22.97 0.79
CA SER A 126 -22.52 21.85 1.32
C SER A 126 -22.94 20.85 0.24
N LYS A 127 -23.43 21.34 -0.91
CA LYS A 127 -23.81 20.48 -2.04
C LYS A 127 -22.62 19.74 -2.65
N LEU A 128 -21.47 20.42 -2.81
CA LEU A 128 -20.25 19.78 -3.31
C LEU A 128 -19.76 18.69 -2.37
N PHE A 129 -19.87 18.90 -1.05
CA PHE A 129 -19.54 17.86 -0.07
C PHE A 129 -20.44 16.63 -0.20
N GLU A 130 -21.75 16.80 -0.37
CA GLU A 130 -22.67 15.66 -0.57
C GLU A 130 -22.34 14.85 -1.83
N ILE A 131 -22.00 15.53 -2.93
CA ILE A 131 -21.60 14.87 -4.18
C ILE A 131 -20.34 14.03 -3.98
N VAL A 132 -19.35 14.57 -3.26
CA VAL A 132 -18.09 13.88 -2.97
C VAL A 132 -18.32 12.68 -2.05
N LYS A 133 -19.15 12.83 -1.00
CA LYS A 133 -19.55 11.73 -0.10
C LYS A 133 -20.19 10.58 -0.87
N LYS A 134 -21.14 10.89 -1.77
CA LYS A 134 -21.84 9.88 -2.58
C LYS A 134 -20.90 9.15 -3.56
N LYS A 135 -19.90 9.84 -4.10
CA LYS A 135 -18.99 9.29 -5.12
C LYS A 135 -17.88 8.42 -4.52
N LEU A 136 -17.48 8.67 -3.27
CA LEU A 136 -16.39 7.96 -2.60
C LEU A 136 -16.87 6.78 -1.73
N ASP A 137 -18.18 6.55 -1.57
CA ASP A 137 -18.77 5.50 -0.72
C ASP A 137 -18.13 5.45 0.69
N VAL A 138 -17.79 6.62 1.25
CA VAL A 138 -17.17 6.70 2.58
C VAL A 138 -18.24 6.39 3.61
N LYS A 139 -18.15 5.20 4.22
CA LYS A 139 -19.11 4.71 5.21
C LYS A 139 -18.90 5.33 6.59
N ASP A 140 -17.70 5.81 6.89
CA ASP A 140 -17.34 6.34 8.22
C ASP A 140 -17.21 7.87 8.21
N GLU A 141 -18.09 8.54 8.97
CA GLU A 141 -18.05 9.99 9.17
C GLU A 141 -16.84 10.45 10.01
N GLU A 142 -16.23 9.55 10.77
CA GLU A 142 -15.07 9.83 11.63
C GLU A 142 -13.77 10.00 10.83
N GLU A 143 -13.58 9.17 9.79
CA GLU A 143 -12.46 9.33 8.85
C GLU A 143 -12.53 10.70 8.18
N TYR A 144 -13.74 11.12 7.77
CA TYR A 144 -14.01 12.39 7.12
C TYR A 144 -13.67 13.61 8.00
N LYS A 145 -13.94 13.53 9.31
CA LYS A 145 -13.56 14.58 10.27
C LYS A 145 -12.05 14.66 10.45
N MET A 146 -11.33 13.54 10.48
CA MET A 146 -9.87 13.51 10.49
C MET A 146 -9.28 14.19 9.25
N TYR A 147 -9.83 13.92 8.07
CA TYR A 147 -9.38 14.54 6.81
C TYR A 147 -9.63 16.05 6.75
N LYS A 148 -10.68 16.56 7.40
CA LYS A 148 -10.94 17.99 7.54
C LYS A 148 -9.90 18.69 8.43
N VAL A 149 -9.32 17.99 9.41
CA VAL A 149 -8.29 18.52 10.32
C VAL A 149 -6.90 18.49 9.67
N GLU A 150 -6.56 17.47 8.87
CA GLU A 150 -5.28 17.40 8.15
C GLU A 150 -5.17 18.35 6.93
N ALA A 151 -6.29 18.83 6.40
CA ALA A 151 -6.34 19.70 5.21
C ALA A 151 -6.37 21.20 5.53
N LEU A 152 -6.60 21.57 6.79
CA LEU A 152 -6.47 22.94 7.32
C LEU A 152 -5.04 23.23 7.77
#